data_AF-A0A4S8QYG0-F1
#
_entry.id   AF-A0A4S8QYG0-F1
#
_cell.length_a   1.000
_cell.length_b   1.000
_cell.length_c   1.000
_cell.angle_alpha   90.00
_cell.angle_beta   90.00
_cell.angle_gamma   90.00
#
_symmetry.space_group_name_H-M   'P 1'
#
loop_
_entity.id
_entity.type
_entity.pdbx_description
1 polymer ?
#
loop_
_entity_poly.entity_id
_entity_poly.type
_entity_poly.pdbx_seq_one_letter_code
_entity_poly.pdbx_strand_id
1 'polypeptide(L)'
;MQMIVEHLTPASAGSFFLTCRQIGLVIGTQYIDGLKTSKDDTMEFLNLLEHDLQDQIVCTFCRKLHKMRDAERYAKNSYCWYGYTGDPEESGLPEFDRIPTCVIKDESRDVDLYTHKNFGFTISRMAIKSHRLFGNDAQTKRLLRLLSAPEDYSADNPRKSVTTEKGECRIKNGSIFTRKFMKYRWKCQNFDVPTYIPICSHLSFERVGADKFRATSRRAYGKPEDIWPVLQTLCLEHTGTDANDTSQHVRLGLLQCRYCRTVCKIELKHHNQYLISRCDTSLAIVVYKQFESKKDWKRHIPLYGSYKSKRIEFSKEKISSVFEVDDTGFEPRFTSWGDFYLAWQKVFMDELELTSPMEVRGIFLRFHEMQQTREKFDFIFRGNTFDKELTGIKTART
;
A
#
# COMPACT_ATOMS: atom_id res chain seq x y z
N MET A 1 17.84 -12.50 45.35
CA MET A 1 17.58 -11.62 44.18
C MET A 1 18.81 -11.44 43.30
N GLN A 2 19.99 -11.11 43.84
CA GLN A 2 21.23 -10.98 43.05
C GLN A 2 21.50 -12.18 42.12
N MET A 3 21.38 -13.41 42.60
CA MET A 3 21.56 -14.62 41.77
C MET A 3 20.65 -14.69 40.54
N ILE A 4 19.43 -14.16 40.60
CA ILE A 4 18.52 -14.19 39.43
C ILE A 4 19.01 -13.18 38.38
N VAL A 5 19.48 -12.02 38.83
CA VAL A 5 19.84 -10.89 37.97
C VAL A 5 21.14 -11.15 37.21
N GLU A 6 22.07 -11.90 37.81
CA GLU A 6 23.31 -12.35 37.16
C GLU A 6 23.08 -13.22 35.92
N HIS A 7 21.91 -13.83 35.80
CA HIS A 7 21.52 -14.67 34.66
C HIS A 7 20.63 -13.96 33.64
N LEU A 8 20.27 -12.68 33.87
CA LEU A 8 19.44 -11.92 32.94
C LEU A 8 20.29 -11.18 31.90
N THR A 9 19.79 -11.06 30.67
CA THR A 9 20.35 -10.12 29.69
C THR A 9 20.24 -8.69 30.23
N PRO A 10 21.11 -7.74 29.82
CA PRO A 10 21.00 -6.35 30.26
C PRO A 10 19.61 -5.75 30.03
N ALA A 11 18.96 -6.11 28.91
CA ALA A 11 17.59 -5.73 28.60
C ALA A 11 16.56 -6.30 29.58
N SER A 12 16.64 -7.60 29.87
CA SER A 12 15.74 -8.26 30.82
C SER A 12 15.94 -7.75 32.24
N ALA A 13 17.20 -7.55 32.67
CA ALA A 13 17.53 -6.98 33.97
C ALA A 13 17.00 -5.54 34.09
N GLY A 14 17.14 -4.73 33.04
CA GLY A 14 16.58 -3.38 32.99
C GLY A 14 15.04 -3.35 33.05
N SER A 15 14.37 -4.29 32.37
CA SER A 15 12.91 -4.41 32.44
C SER A 15 12.46 -4.86 33.83
N PHE A 16 13.14 -5.86 34.41
CA PHE A 16 12.89 -6.35 35.76
C PHE A 16 13.09 -5.26 36.83
N PHE A 17 14.13 -4.43 36.68
CA PHE A 17 14.37 -3.24 37.50
C PHE A 17 13.15 -2.31 37.57
N LEU A 18 12.38 -2.18 36.48
CA LEU A 18 11.22 -1.29 36.41
C LEU A 18 9.93 -1.91 36.99
N THR A 19 9.89 -3.21 37.25
CA THR A 19 8.68 -3.88 37.76
C THR A 19 8.35 -3.53 39.21
N CYS A 20 9.35 -3.24 40.05
CA CYS A 20 9.17 -2.91 41.45
C CYS A 20 10.29 -2.02 41.98
N ARG A 21 9.92 -1.00 42.77
CA ARG A 21 10.88 -0.08 43.41
C ARG A 21 11.91 -0.81 44.29
N GLN A 22 11.49 -1.82 45.05
CA GLN A 22 12.42 -2.59 45.91
C GLN A 22 13.44 -3.37 45.09
N ILE A 23 13.01 -3.96 43.98
CA ILE A 23 13.90 -4.62 43.02
C ILE A 23 14.90 -3.61 42.48
N GLY A 24 14.44 -2.43 42.08
CA GLY A 24 15.32 -1.37 41.59
C GLY A 24 16.37 -0.92 42.61
N LEU A 25 16.02 -0.83 43.89
CA LEU A 25 16.95 -0.51 44.97
C LEU A 25 18.02 -1.60 45.17
N VAL A 26 17.65 -2.88 45.04
CA VAL A 26 18.60 -4.01 45.21
C VAL A 26 19.52 -4.17 44.01
N ILE A 27 19.01 -3.97 42.81
CA ILE A 27 19.73 -4.17 41.55
C ILE A 27 20.65 -2.99 41.22
N GLY A 28 20.26 -1.77 41.60
CA GLY A 28 20.97 -0.55 41.23
C GLY A 28 20.80 -0.18 39.75
N THR A 29 21.47 0.91 39.34
CA THR A 29 21.32 1.50 37.99
C THR A 29 22.33 1.00 36.97
N GLN A 30 23.27 0.13 37.36
CA GLN A 30 24.36 -0.35 36.50
C GLN A 30 23.88 -0.96 35.16
N TYR A 31 22.74 -1.66 35.16
CA TYR A 31 22.16 -2.22 33.94
C TYR A 31 21.62 -1.14 33.00
N ILE A 32 21.12 -0.03 33.54
CA ILE A 32 20.65 1.12 32.75
C ILE A 32 21.84 1.79 32.05
N ASP A 33 22.99 1.88 32.70
CA ASP A 33 24.19 2.41 32.07
C ASP A 33 24.73 1.48 30.97
N GLY A 34 24.65 0.15 31.17
CA GLY A 34 24.93 -0.83 30.12
C GLY A 34 24.00 -0.71 28.91
N LEU A 35 22.71 -0.38 29.12
CA LEU A 35 21.79 -0.16 28.01
C LEU A 35 22.19 1.04 27.16
N LYS A 36 22.73 2.12 27.74
CA LYS A 36 23.14 3.32 26.98
C LYS A 36 24.25 3.04 25.97
N THR A 37 25.14 2.08 26.25
CA THR A 37 26.28 1.77 25.38
C THR A 37 25.90 0.80 24.26
N SER A 38 24.98 -0.14 24.51
CA SER A 38 24.57 -1.16 23.56
C SER A 38 23.27 -0.81 22.83
N LYS A 39 23.39 -0.61 21.52
CA LYS A 39 22.26 -0.27 20.63
C LYS A 39 21.25 -1.41 20.50
N ASP A 40 21.71 -2.65 20.56
CA ASP A 40 20.86 -3.83 20.43
C ASP A 40 20.16 -4.14 21.74
N ASP A 41 20.85 -4.05 22.88
CA ASP A 41 20.23 -4.21 24.20
C ASP A 41 19.22 -3.10 24.48
N THR A 42 19.52 -1.84 24.10
CA THR A 42 18.52 -0.76 24.14
C THR A 42 17.25 -1.14 23.38
N MET A 43 17.39 -1.68 22.17
CA MET A 43 16.24 -2.04 21.36
C MET A 43 15.45 -3.20 21.97
N GLU A 44 16.12 -4.22 22.50
CA GLU A 44 15.50 -5.33 23.20
C GLU A 44 14.73 -4.85 24.44
N PHE A 45 15.38 -4.03 25.28
CA PHE A 45 14.78 -3.40 26.45
C PHE A 45 13.53 -2.60 26.10
N LEU A 46 13.62 -1.73 25.09
CA LEU A 46 12.48 -0.94 24.65
C LEU A 46 11.33 -1.83 24.15
N ASN A 47 11.62 -2.93 23.45
CA ASN A 47 10.57 -3.86 22.99
C ASN A 47 9.88 -4.57 24.17
N LEU A 48 10.63 -4.93 25.23
CA LEU A 48 10.05 -5.46 26.47
C LEU A 48 9.09 -4.42 27.08
N LEU A 49 9.50 -3.15 27.15
CA LEU A 49 8.62 -2.08 27.62
C LEU A 49 7.41 -1.84 26.71
N GLU A 50 7.55 -1.95 25.39
CA GLU A 50 6.43 -1.80 24.45
C GLU A 50 5.30 -2.77 24.78
N HIS A 51 5.62 -3.99 25.23
CA HIS A 51 4.65 -5.02 25.52
C HIS A 51 3.66 -4.57 26.60
N ASP A 52 4.17 -3.96 27.67
CA ASP A 52 3.37 -3.56 28.84
C ASP A 52 2.79 -2.14 28.69
N LEU A 53 3.37 -1.31 27.82
CA LEU A 53 2.93 0.06 27.57
C LEU A 53 1.94 0.12 26.39
N GLN A 54 0.65 -0.03 26.67
CA GLN A 54 -0.41 -0.11 25.65
C GLN A 54 -0.45 1.09 24.68
N ASP A 55 -0.28 2.32 25.18
CA ASP A 55 -0.31 3.57 24.39
C ASP A 55 1.07 3.98 23.82
N GLN A 56 2.05 3.07 23.77
CA GLN A 56 3.38 3.41 23.26
C GLN A 56 3.87 2.42 22.20
N ILE A 57 4.65 2.89 21.24
CA ILE A 57 5.36 2.03 20.28
C ILE A 57 6.86 2.33 20.33
N VAL A 58 7.69 1.31 20.10
CA VAL A 58 9.13 1.51 19.92
C VAL A 58 9.37 1.86 18.48
N CYS A 59 9.91 3.05 18.23
CA CYS A 59 10.37 3.39 16.91
C CYS A 59 11.79 2.90 16.70
N THR A 60 11.95 2.06 15.69
CA THR A 60 13.22 1.38 15.43
C THR A 60 14.23 2.25 14.69
N PHE A 61 13.80 3.43 14.24
CA PHE A 61 14.63 4.40 13.53
C PHE A 61 15.34 5.37 14.47
N CYS A 62 14.62 5.87 15.49
CA CYS A 62 15.16 6.77 16.51
C CYS A 62 15.48 6.05 17.83
N ARG A 63 15.07 4.79 17.99
CA ARG A 63 15.23 3.97 19.20
C ARG A 63 14.62 4.63 20.44
N LYS A 64 13.38 5.10 20.30
CA LYS A 64 12.61 5.73 21.38
C LYS A 64 11.22 5.10 21.45
N LEU A 65 10.60 5.22 22.62
CA LEU A 65 9.17 5.00 22.78
C LEU A 65 8.41 6.27 22.34
N HIS A 66 7.36 6.08 21.54
CA HIS A 66 6.47 7.15 21.10
C HIS A 66 5.07 6.86 21.58
N LYS A 67 4.42 7.87 22.18
CA LYS A 67 3.03 7.76 22.61
C LYS A 67 2.11 7.86 21.39
N MET A 68 1.09 7.00 21.30
CA MET A 68 0.16 7.04 20.16
C MET A 68 -0.77 8.25 20.22
N ARG A 69 -0.99 8.82 21.41
CA ARG A 69 -1.71 10.10 21.54
C ARG A 69 -0.99 11.26 20.84
N ASP A 70 0.33 11.20 20.67
CA ASP A 70 1.15 12.22 20.00
C ASP A 70 1.36 11.93 18.50
N ALA A 71 0.48 11.14 17.87
CA ALA A 71 0.64 10.63 16.52
C ALA A 71 0.78 11.71 15.43
N GLU A 72 0.12 12.86 15.59
CA GLU A 72 0.18 13.99 14.66
C GLU A 72 1.61 14.50 14.48
N ARG A 73 2.44 14.42 15.51
CA ARG A 73 3.86 14.80 15.42
C ARG A 73 4.64 13.90 14.44
N TYR A 74 4.13 12.74 14.08
CA TYR A 74 4.77 11.84 13.13
C TYR A 74 4.10 11.87 11.75
N ALA A 75 3.08 12.70 11.57
CA ALA A 75 2.34 12.79 10.31
C ALA A 75 3.11 13.73 9.38
N LYS A 76 3.36 13.31 8.14
CA LYS A 76 4.18 14.07 7.19
C LYS A 76 3.55 15.43 6.85
N ASN A 77 2.23 15.52 6.85
CA ASN A 77 1.47 16.75 6.61
C ASN A 77 1.58 17.77 7.77
N SER A 78 2.11 17.39 8.92
CA SER A 78 2.36 18.32 10.03
C SER A 78 3.58 19.21 9.80
N TYR A 79 4.36 18.96 8.74
CA TYR A 79 5.60 19.68 8.46
C TYR A 79 5.58 20.24 7.04
N CYS A 80 5.84 21.55 6.91
CA CYS A 80 6.08 22.18 5.62
C CYS A 80 7.52 21.85 5.16
N TRP A 81 7.70 20.77 4.40
CA TRP A 81 9.03 20.36 3.93
C TRP A 81 9.74 21.40 3.05
N TYR A 82 8.99 22.28 2.38
CA TYR A 82 9.53 23.25 1.43
C TYR A 82 10.04 24.57 2.05
N GLY A 83 10.13 24.67 3.38
CA GLY A 83 10.56 25.90 4.05
C GLY A 83 11.56 25.74 5.21
N TYR A 84 11.91 24.51 5.59
CA TYR A 84 12.86 24.29 6.69
C TYR A 84 14.26 24.04 6.17
N THR A 85 15.19 24.92 6.54
CA THR A 85 16.61 24.57 6.53
C THR A 85 16.79 23.46 7.56
N GLY A 86 17.54 22.41 7.19
CA GLY A 86 17.81 21.28 8.08
C GLY A 86 18.65 21.66 9.31
N ASP A 87 19.10 22.92 9.39
CA ASP A 87 19.87 23.45 10.48
C ASP A 87 18.96 23.95 11.62
N PRO A 88 18.98 23.29 12.79
CA PRO A 88 18.18 23.68 13.94
C PRO A 88 18.51 25.07 14.47
N GLU A 89 19.74 25.57 14.25
CA GLU A 89 20.16 26.89 14.72
C GLU A 89 19.56 28.02 13.88
N GLU A 90 19.37 27.79 12.58
CA GLU A 90 18.77 28.79 11.68
C GLU A 90 17.25 28.90 11.84
N SER A 91 16.57 27.79 12.16
CA SER A 91 15.11 27.78 12.22
C SER A 91 14.53 28.58 13.39
N GLY A 92 15.31 28.80 14.47
CA GLY A 92 14.86 29.50 15.69
C GLY A 92 13.67 28.85 16.39
N LEU A 93 13.24 27.66 15.96
CA LEU A 93 12.03 27.02 16.46
C LEU A 93 12.27 26.33 17.81
N PRO A 94 11.29 26.33 18.72
CA PRO A 94 11.30 25.52 19.92
C PRO A 94 11.66 24.06 19.64
N GLU A 95 12.38 23.40 20.56
CA GLU A 95 12.81 22.00 20.41
C GLU A 95 11.65 21.01 20.14
N PHE A 96 10.43 21.37 20.54
CA PHE A 96 9.21 20.61 20.26
C PHE A 96 8.81 20.60 18.77
N ASP A 97 9.23 21.61 18.01
CA ASP A 97 8.93 21.73 16.57
C ASP A 97 9.96 21.03 15.69
N ARG A 98 11.02 20.46 16.28
CA ARG A 98 11.98 19.65 15.53
C ARG A 98 11.28 18.41 14.95
N ILE A 99 11.45 18.22 13.64
CA ILE A 99 10.97 17.05 12.90
C ILE A 99 11.61 15.80 13.53
N PRO A 100 10.82 14.83 14.01
CA PRO A 100 11.36 13.62 14.59
C PRO A 100 12.28 12.88 13.62
N THR A 101 13.44 12.41 14.10
CA THR A 101 14.41 11.67 13.28
C THR A 101 13.81 10.48 12.53
N CYS A 102 12.75 9.87 13.07
CA CYS A 102 12.04 8.78 12.41
C CYS A 102 11.23 9.24 11.19
N VAL A 103 10.69 10.46 11.19
CA VAL A 103 10.00 11.06 10.03
C VAL A 103 11.00 11.39 8.93
N ILE A 104 12.14 12.00 9.28
CA ILE A 104 13.23 12.28 8.33
C ILE A 104 13.72 10.97 7.68
N LYS A 105 13.89 9.90 8.47
CA LYS A 105 14.30 8.59 7.95
C LYS A 105 13.23 7.89 7.11
N ASP A 106 11.95 8.17 7.33
CA ASP A 106 10.88 7.66 6.47
C ASP A 106 10.92 8.33 5.10
N GLU A 107 11.21 9.62 5.05
CA GLU A 107 11.40 10.35 3.81
C GLU A 107 12.68 9.93 3.07
N SER A 108 13.81 9.80 3.76
CA SER A 108 15.07 9.34 3.16
C SER A 108 15.02 7.91 2.58
N ARG A 109 13.91 7.20 2.81
CA ARG A 109 13.62 5.85 2.32
C ARG A 109 12.53 5.85 1.25
N ASP A 110 12.12 7.02 0.80
CA ASP A 110 11.08 7.22 -0.20
C ASP A 110 9.76 6.52 0.13
N VAL A 111 9.41 6.41 1.42
CA VAL A 111 8.19 5.70 1.88
C VAL A 111 6.93 6.19 1.16
N ASP A 112 6.88 7.48 0.84
CA ASP A 112 5.82 8.13 0.09
C ASP A 112 5.72 7.70 -1.38
N LEU A 113 6.85 7.39 -2.05
CA LEU A 113 6.84 6.82 -3.40
C LEU A 113 6.22 5.42 -3.43
N TYR A 114 6.22 4.72 -2.30
CA TYR A 114 5.71 3.36 -2.18
C TYR A 114 4.24 3.25 -1.79
N THR A 115 3.69 4.32 -1.24
CA THR A 115 2.36 4.36 -0.64
C THR A 115 1.67 5.62 -1.11
N HIS A 116 1.67 6.68 -0.33
CA HIS A 116 1.31 8.04 -0.71
C HIS A 116 1.97 9.03 0.27
N LYS A 117 1.91 10.32 -0.05
CA LYS A 117 2.70 11.37 0.64
C LYS A 117 2.52 11.46 2.15
N ASN A 118 1.34 11.12 2.67
CA ASN A 118 1.05 11.21 4.10
C ASN A 118 1.41 9.94 4.89
N PHE A 119 1.78 8.86 4.22
CA PHE A 119 2.07 7.61 4.90
C PHE A 119 3.36 7.72 5.72
N GLY A 120 3.26 7.42 7.01
CA GLY A 120 4.39 7.35 7.94
C GLY A 120 4.53 5.95 8.54
N PHE A 121 5.73 5.39 8.53
CA PHE A 121 5.97 4.05 9.07
C PHE A 121 5.69 4.01 10.58
N THR A 122 6.08 5.05 11.30
CA THR A 122 5.85 5.16 12.74
C THR A 122 4.34 5.12 13.06
N ILE A 123 3.52 5.94 12.38
CA ILE A 123 2.07 5.94 12.59
C ILE A 123 1.46 4.60 12.16
N SER A 124 1.94 3.97 11.10
CA SER A 124 1.44 2.64 10.68
C SER A 124 1.60 1.58 11.77
N ARG A 125 2.70 1.63 12.54
CA ARG A 125 2.91 0.76 13.69
C ARG A 125 1.98 1.09 14.86
N MET A 126 1.73 2.37 15.11
CA MET A 126 0.73 2.80 16.11
C MET A 126 -0.64 2.23 15.73
N ALA A 127 -1.06 2.39 14.47
CA ALA A 127 -2.35 1.93 13.97
C ALA A 127 -2.50 0.41 14.10
N ILE A 128 -1.48 -0.37 13.69
CA ILE A 128 -1.50 -1.84 13.81
C ILE A 128 -1.57 -2.26 15.29
N LYS A 129 -0.78 -1.64 16.18
CA LYS A 129 -0.80 -1.98 17.60
C LYS A 129 -2.14 -1.63 18.24
N SER A 130 -2.65 -0.41 18.03
CA SER A 130 -3.96 0.03 18.52
C SER A 130 -5.08 -0.90 18.03
N HIS A 131 -5.07 -1.27 16.74
CA HIS A 131 -6.04 -2.22 16.19
C HIS A 131 -5.96 -3.61 16.82
N ARG A 132 -4.77 -4.12 17.14
CA ARG A 132 -4.61 -5.43 17.78
C ARG A 132 -5.13 -5.45 19.21
N LEU A 133 -4.96 -4.34 19.94
CA LEU A 133 -5.36 -4.24 21.34
C LEU A 133 -6.84 -3.87 21.49
N PHE A 134 -7.35 -2.98 20.64
CA PHE A 134 -8.66 -2.33 20.82
C PHE A 134 -9.60 -2.48 19.62
N GLY A 135 -9.17 -3.14 18.54
CA GLY A 135 -9.98 -3.31 17.33
C GLY A 135 -10.13 -2.00 16.53
N ASN A 136 -11.28 -1.82 15.87
CA ASN A 136 -11.53 -0.62 15.06
C ASN A 136 -12.12 0.54 15.88
N ASP A 137 -11.44 0.88 16.97
CA ASP A 137 -11.85 1.91 17.92
C ASP A 137 -11.59 3.34 17.41
N ALA A 138 -11.92 4.35 18.22
CA ALA A 138 -11.73 5.75 17.85
C ALA A 138 -10.24 6.10 17.64
N GLN A 139 -9.34 5.54 18.45
CA GLN A 139 -7.90 5.78 18.31
C GLN A 139 -7.36 5.17 17.02
N THR A 140 -7.70 3.92 16.72
CA THR A 140 -7.34 3.25 15.47
C THR A 140 -7.84 4.02 14.25
N LYS A 141 -9.11 4.45 14.26
CA LYS A 141 -9.69 5.27 13.18
C LYS A 141 -9.00 6.62 13.02
N ARG A 142 -8.58 7.26 14.12
CA ARG A 142 -7.78 8.50 14.08
C ARG A 142 -6.41 8.24 13.44
N LEU A 143 -5.70 7.19 13.85
CA LEU A 143 -4.39 6.83 13.29
C LEU A 143 -4.47 6.50 11.79
N LEU A 144 -5.51 5.77 11.36
CA LEU A 144 -5.74 5.49 9.94
C LEU A 144 -6.07 6.74 9.11
N ARG A 145 -6.77 7.72 9.69
CA ARG A 145 -7.01 9.02 9.06
C ARG A 145 -5.71 9.81 8.88
N LEU A 146 -4.83 9.83 9.89
CA LEU A 146 -3.49 10.45 9.78
C LEU A 146 -2.63 9.77 8.70
N LEU A 147 -2.79 8.47 8.53
CA LEU A 147 -2.15 7.69 7.47
C LEU A 147 -2.83 7.82 6.12
N SER A 148 -3.97 8.50 5.99
CA SER A 148 -4.67 8.68 4.72
C SER A 148 -4.40 10.10 4.18
N ALA A 149 -4.54 10.30 2.88
CA ALA A 149 -4.48 11.65 2.31
C ALA A 149 -5.90 12.17 2.07
N PRO A 150 -6.22 13.40 2.50
CA PRO A 150 -7.50 14.01 2.19
C PRO A 150 -7.69 14.13 0.67
N GLU A 151 -8.95 14.25 0.25
CA GLU A 151 -9.28 14.59 -1.13
C GLU A 151 -8.65 15.95 -1.47
N ASP A 152 -8.17 16.08 -2.71
CA ASP A 152 -7.58 17.30 -3.26
C ASP A 152 -6.22 17.73 -2.68
N TYR A 153 -5.40 16.77 -2.23
CA TYR A 153 -3.98 17.03 -2.03
C TYR A 153 -3.31 17.26 -3.39
N SER A 154 -3.38 18.50 -3.89
CA SER A 154 -2.56 18.98 -4.99
C SER A 154 -1.13 18.90 -4.50
N ALA A 155 -0.36 17.98 -5.06
CA ALA A 155 1.09 18.06 -4.90
C ALA A 155 1.50 19.45 -5.39
N ASP A 156 2.26 20.21 -4.59
CA ASP A 156 2.98 21.44 -4.99
C ASP A 156 4.00 21.20 -6.11
N ASN A 157 3.78 20.21 -6.95
CA ASN A 157 4.58 19.93 -8.11
C ASN A 157 4.14 20.90 -9.21
N PRO A 158 5.00 21.83 -9.67
CA PRO A 158 4.68 22.78 -10.74
C PRO A 158 4.34 22.12 -12.09
N ARG A 159 4.43 20.79 -12.18
CA ARG A 159 3.95 20.00 -13.30
C ARG A 159 2.42 19.84 -13.21
N LYS A 160 1.72 20.75 -13.90
CA LYS A 160 0.25 20.96 -14.00
C LYS A 160 -0.63 19.72 -14.32
N SER A 161 -0.09 18.51 -14.44
CA SER A 161 -0.79 17.36 -15.01
C SER A 161 -1.38 16.37 -14.00
N VAL A 162 -0.92 16.36 -12.74
CA VAL A 162 -1.62 15.64 -11.66
C VAL A 162 -2.80 16.47 -11.23
N THR A 163 -4.02 15.96 -11.39
CA THR A 163 -5.23 16.70 -10.99
C THR A 163 -5.60 16.39 -9.55
N THR A 164 -5.55 15.13 -9.13
CA THR A 164 -5.82 14.75 -7.74
C THR A 164 -5.03 13.52 -7.32
N GLU A 165 -4.52 13.52 -6.08
CA GLU A 165 -3.98 12.34 -5.39
C GLU A 165 -4.84 12.09 -4.14
N LYS A 166 -5.36 10.86 -3.99
CA LYS A 166 -6.07 10.43 -2.77
C LYS A 166 -5.39 9.18 -2.21
N GLY A 167 -5.19 9.15 -0.91
CA GLY A 167 -4.55 8.03 -0.20
C GLY A 167 -5.47 7.50 0.87
N GLU A 168 -5.60 6.19 0.98
CA GLU A 168 -6.41 5.54 2.00
C GLU A 168 -5.66 4.38 2.64
N CYS A 169 -5.80 4.25 3.96
CA CYS A 169 -5.24 3.14 4.72
C CYS A 169 -6.34 2.35 5.45
N ARG A 170 -6.25 1.02 5.38
CA ARG A 170 -7.13 0.07 6.09
C ARG A 170 -6.32 -1.00 6.80
N ILE A 171 -6.85 -1.56 7.88
CA ILE A 171 -6.30 -2.76 8.51
C ILE A 171 -7.24 -3.92 8.24
N LYS A 172 -6.71 -5.04 7.75
CA LYS A 172 -7.43 -6.30 7.58
C LYS A 172 -6.50 -7.44 7.98
N ASN A 173 -6.99 -8.40 8.76
CA ASN A 173 -6.20 -9.56 9.22
C ASN A 173 -4.84 -9.16 9.84
N GLY A 174 -4.82 -8.08 10.64
CA GLY A 174 -3.61 -7.61 11.32
C GLY A 174 -2.52 -7.01 10.42
N SER A 175 -2.80 -6.84 9.13
CA SER A 175 -1.93 -6.16 8.15
C SER A 175 -2.53 -4.82 7.75
N ILE A 176 -1.67 -3.84 7.47
CA ILE A 176 -2.10 -2.55 6.92
C ILE A 176 -2.05 -2.60 5.38
N PHE A 177 -3.12 -2.13 4.76
CA PHE A 177 -3.30 -2.01 3.33
C PHE A 177 -3.39 -0.54 2.97
N THR A 178 -2.66 -0.13 1.95
CA THR A 178 -2.69 1.24 1.43
C THR A 178 -3.24 1.23 0.02
N ARG A 179 -4.11 2.20 -0.28
CA ARG A 179 -4.67 2.47 -1.60
C ARG A 179 -4.32 3.90 -2.00
N LYS A 180 -3.55 4.08 -3.07
CA LYS A 180 -3.25 5.38 -3.65
C LYS A 180 -3.94 5.53 -4.99
N PHE A 181 -4.78 6.54 -5.11
CA PHE A 181 -5.41 6.98 -6.33
C PHE A 181 -4.67 8.16 -6.89
N MET A 182 -4.29 8.06 -8.16
CA MET A 182 -3.74 9.17 -8.91
C MET A 182 -4.62 9.41 -10.12
N LYS A 183 -5.13 10.64 -10.24
CA LYS A 183 -5.87 11.09 -11.41
C LYS A 183 -5.05 12.13 -12.14
N TYR A 184 -4.80 11.85 -13.41
CA TYR A 184 -4.15 12.77 -14.33
C TYR A 184 -5.17 13.20 -15.37
N ARG A 185 -5.09 14.45 -15.78
CA ARG A 185 -5.91 15.00 -16.88
C ARG A 185 -5.01 15.84 -17.76
N TRP A 186 -5.08 15.61 -19.07
CA TRP A 186 -4.35 16.40 -20.06
C TRP A 186 -5.11 16.42 -21.39
N LYS A 187 -4.82 17.44 -22.20
CA LYS A 187 -5.35 17.53 -23.57
C LYS A 187 -4.58 16.60 -24.50
N CYS A 188 -5.24 15.88 -25.41
CA CYS A 188 -4.58 14.96 -26.38
C CYS A 188 -3.39 15.61 -27.12
N GLN A 189 -3.52 16.89 -27.48
CA GLN A 189 -2.52 17.62 -28.26
C GLN A 189 -1.39 18.24 -27.42
N ASN A 190 -1.48 18.21 -26.08
CA ASN A 190 -0.49 18.89 -25.23
C ASN A 190 0.74 18.01 -24.94
N PHE A 191 1.90 18.67 -24.85
CA PHE A 191 3.15 18.06 -24.37
C PHE A 191 3.18 17.85 -22.85
N ASP A 192 2.17 18.33 -22.11
CA ASP A 192 2.09 18.27 -20.65
C ASP A 192 1.83 16.87 -20.07
N VAL A 193 1.76 15.85 -20.94
CA VAL A 193 1.65 14.46 -20.52
C VAL A 193 2.85 14.08 -19.65
N PRO A 194 2.64 13.51 -18.45
CA PRO A 194 3.74 13.00 -17.63
C PRO A 194 4.59 12.01 -18.44
N THR A 195 5.87 12.33 -18.62
CA THR A 195 6.82 11.42 -19.29
C THR A 195 7.09 10.18 -18.45
N TYR A 196 6.91 10.30 -17.14
CA TYR A 196 7.21 9.27 -16.15
C TYR A 196 6.24 9.40 -14.97
N ILE A 197 5.55 8.31 -14.65
CA ILE A 197 4.68 8.19 -13.49
C ILE A 197 5.19 7.03 -12.63
N PRO A 198 5.79 7.31 -11.45
CA PRO A 198 6.21 6.26 -10.55
C PRO A 198 4.99 5.57 -9.92
N ILE A 199 4.93 4.23 -10.03
CA ILE A 199 3.93 3.41 -9.32
C ILE A 199 4.54 2.84 -8.04
N CYS A 200 5.78 2.36 -8.13
CA CYS A 200 6.66 2.04 -7.01
C CYS A 200 8.13 2.15 -7.47
N SER A 201 9.10 1.89 -6.59
CA SER A 201 10.53 1.94 -6.99
C SER A 201 10.95 0.92 -8.06
N HIS A 202 10.06 -0.03 -8.38
CA HIS A 202 10.34 -1.09 -9.34
C HIS A 202 9.43 -1.05 -10.58
N LEU A 203 8.37 -0.25 -10.54
CA LEU A 203 7.35 -0.21 -11.58
C LEU A 203 7.03 1.26 -11.87
N SER A 204 7.17 1.64 -13.13
CA SER A 204 6.85 2.96 -13.62
C SER A 204 6.00 2.86 -14.87
N PHE A 205 5.22 3.90 -15.10
CA PHE A 205 4.48 4.10 -16.33
C PHE A 205 5.16 5.22 -17.12
N GLU A 206 5.74 4.89 -18.25
CA GLU A 206 6.57 5.78 -19.07
C GLU A 206 5.88 6.07 -20.39
N ARG A 207 6.01 7.31 -20.87
CA ARG A 207 5.56 7.68 -22.22
C ARG A 207 6.61 7.26 -23.25
N VAL A 208 6.19 6.58 -24.31
CA VAL A 208 7.03 6.05 -25.40
C VAL A 208 6.53 6.61 -26.73
N GLY A 209 6.83 7.88 -27.02
CA GLY A 209 6.34 8.58 -28.21
C GLY A 209 5.19 9.56 -27.89
N ALA A 210 4.44 9.99 -28.91
CA ALA A 210 3.43 11.02 -28.74
C ALA A 210 2.18 10.51 -27.99
N ASP A 211 1.76 9.29 -28.27
CA ASP A 211 0.44 8.75 -27.92
C ASP A 211 0.54 7.40 -27.20
N LYS A 212 1.74 7.05 -26.74
CA LYS A 212 2.05 5.69 -26.33
C LYS A 212 2.57 5.65 -24.91
N PHE A 213 2.08 4.73 -24.10
CA PHE A 213 2.55 4.49 -22.75
C PHE A 213 3.02 3.05 -22.57
N ARG A 214 3.96 2.84 -21.66
CA ARG A 214 4.53 1.54 -21.37
C ARG A 214 4.77 1.40 -19.88
N ALA A 215 4.35 0.26 -19.32
CA ALA A 215 4.73 -0.10 -17.97
C ALA A 215 6.14 -0.74 -18.01
N THR A 216 7.11 -0.10 -17.36
CA THR A 216 8.49 -0.57 -17.29
C THR A 216 8.78 -1.09 -15.87
N SER A 217 9.45 -2.25 -15.78
CA SER A 217 10.09 -2.64 -14.53
C SER A 217 11.50 -2.11 -14.50
N ARG A 218 11.85 -1.42 -13.42
CA ARG A 218 13.25 -1.15 -13.12
C ARG A 218 13.70 -2.05 -11.98
N ARG A 219 14.72 -2.86 -12.24
CA ARG A 219 15.58 -3.35 -11.16
C ARG A 219 16.50 -2.19 -10.81
N ALA A 220 16.79 -1.99 -9.52
CA ALA A 220 17.84 -1.05 -9.15
C ALA A 220 19.13 -1.45 -9.91
N TYR A 221 19.63 -0.55 -10.75
CA TYR A 221 20.80 -0.72 -11.64
C TYR A 221 20.66 -1.72 -12.80
N GLY A 222 19.46 -2.24 -13.07
CA GLY A 222 19.20 -3.11 -14.23
C GLY A 222 18.75 -2.32 -15.46
N LYS A 223 18.93 -2.89 -16.64
CA LYS A 223 18.21 -2.43 -17.84
C LYS A 223 16.70 -2.55 -17.57
N PRO A 224 15.89 -1.56 -17.96
CA PRO A 224 14.44 -1.66 -17.86
C PRO A 224 13.95 -2.90 -18.60
N GLU A 225 13.11 -3.69 -17.95
CA GLU A 225 12.41 -4.81 -18.57
C GLU A 225 10.99 -4.35 -18.89
N ASP A 226 10.58 -4.51 -20.15
CA ASP A 226 9.21 -4.23 -20.56
C ASP A 226 8.31 -5.32 -19.99
N ILE A 227 7.40 -4.93 -19.09
CA ILE A 227 6.45 -5.89 -18.47
C ILE A 227 5.15 -5.94 -19.27
N TRP A 228 4.91 -4.93 -20.12
CA TRP A 228 3.64 -4.77 -20.82
C TRP A 228 3.83 -4.18 -22.22
N PRO A 229 3.01 -4.61 -23.21
CA PRO A 229 2.99 -4.02 -24.53
C PRO A 229 2.65 -2.53 -24.48
N VAL A 230 3.08 -1.80 -25.52
CA VAL A 230 2.87 -0.36 -25.60
C VAL A 230 1.37 -0.07 -25.77
N LEU A 231 0.83 0.76 -24.88
CA LEU A 231 -0.54 1.24 -24.89
C LEU A 231 -0.65 2.45 -25.78
N GLN A 232 -1.38 2.32 -26.87
CA GLN A 232 -1.63 3.42 -27.77
C GLN A 232 -2.94 4.12 -27.39
N THR A 233 -2.85 5.42 -27.13
CA THR A 233 -4.01 6.31 -26.98
C THR A 233 -4.45 6.68 -28.39
N LEU A 234 -5.45 5.99 -28.93
CA LEU A 234 -6.02 6.33 -30.23
C LEU A 234 -6.90 7.59 -30.07
N CYS A 235 -6.25 8.75 -30.14
CA CYS A 235 -6.94 9.98 -30.56
C CYS A 235 -7.03 9.87 -32.10
N LEU A 236 -7.88 8.94 -32.59
CA LEU A 236 -8.07 8.72 -34.03
C LEU A 236 -8.57 10.03 -34.63
N GLU A 237 -7.93 10.49 -35.71
CA GLU A 237 -8.44 11.58 -36.53
C GLU A 237 -9.77 11.11 -37.15
N HIS A 238 -10.87 11.25 -36.40
CA HIS A 238 -12.20 11.00 -36.91
C HIS A 238 -12.49 12.05 -37.99
N THR A 239 -12.21 11.66 -39.23
CA THR A 239 -12.62 12.36 -40.44
C THR A 239 -14.03 11.98 -40.88
N GLY A 240 -14.71 11.08 -40.15
CA GLY A 240 -16.07 10.62 -40.42
C GLY A 240 -17.13 11.32 -39.56
N THR A 241 -18.18 11.79 -40.21
CA THR A 241 -19.30 12.62 -39.70
C THR A 241 -20.31 11.91 -38.79
N ASP A 242 -20.04 10.68 -38.36
CA ASP A 242 -21.04 9.89 -37.62
C ASP A 242 -21.11 10.30 -36.14
N ALA A 243 -22.12 11.11 -35.82
CA ALA A 243 -22.31 11.80 -34.53
C ALA A 243 -22.65 10.91 -33.31
N ASN A 244 -22.54 9.58 -33.42
CA ASN A 244 -22.92 8.65 -32.35
C ASN A 244 -21.74 8.04 -31.59
N ASP A 245 -20.54 8.62 -31.68
CA ASP A 245 -19.35 7.95 -31.20
C ASP A 245 -19.23 7.96 -29.65
N THR A 246 -19.47 6.78 -29.09
CA THR A 246 -19.38 6.44 -27.67
C THR A 246 -17.95 6.57 -27.16
N SER A 247 -17.78 7.13 -25.96
CA SER A 247 -16.48 7.26 -25.29
C SER A 247 -15.71 5.93 -25.30
N GLN A 248 -14.50 5.92 -25.88
CA GLN A 248 -13.63 4.76 -25.80
C GLN A 248 -12.98 4.67 -24.42
N HIS A 249 -13.20 3.54 -23.74
CA HIS A 249 -12.64 3.27 -22.42
C HIS A 249 -11.64 2.12 -22.53
N VAL A 250 -10.34 2.44 -22.46
CA VAL A 250 -9.29 1.42 -22.42
C VAL A 250 -9.09 1.02 -20.96
N ARG A 251 -9.59 -0.16 -20.59
CA ARG A 251 -9.36 -0.76 -19.27
C ARG A 251 -8.12 -1.62 -19.32
N LEU A 252 -7.19 -1.40 -18.40
CA LEU A 252 -6.05 -2.29 -18.24
C LEU A 252 -6.30 -3.23 -17.07
N GLY A 253 -5.90 -4.48 -17.29
CA GLY A 253 -5.88 -5.48 -16.23
C GLY A 253 -5.01 -5.05 -15.05
N LEU A 254 -5.15 -5.77 -13.95
CA LEU A 254 -4.31 -5.57 -12.77
C LEU A 254 -2.86 -5.93 -13.07
N LEU A 255 -1.96 -4.96 -12.90
CA LEU A 255 -0.52 -5.17 -12.94
C LEU A 255 -0.01 -5.48 -11.54
N GLN A 256 0.99 -6.35 -11.45
CA GLN A 256 1.60 -6.69 -10.18
C GLN A 256 3.12 -6.58 -10.26
N CYS A 257 3.70 -5.78 -9.36
CA CYS A 257 5.13 -5.68 -9.19
C CYS A 257 5.68 -6.98 -8.60
N ARG A 258 6.66 -7.58 -9.29
CA ARG A 258 7.33 -8.83 -8.89
C ARG A 258 8.20 -8.71 -7.64
N TYR A 259 8.52 -7.49 -7.19
CA TYR A 259 9.53 -7.23 -6.15
C TYR A 259 8.97 -6.73 -4.82
N CYS A 260 7.91 -5.90 -4.84
CA CYS A 260 7.42 -5.22 -3.63
C CYS A 260 5.93 -5.40 -3.35
N ARG A 261 5.30 -6.41 -3.97
CA ARG A 261 3.89 -6.79 -3.76
C ARG A 261 2.87 -5.72 -4.14
N THR A 262 3.31 -4.64 -4.80
CA THR A 262 2.42 -3.59 -5.28
C THR A 262 1.55 -4.14 -6.40
N VAL A 263 0.24 -3.99 -6.26
CA VAL A 263 -0.73 -4.24 -7.34
C VAL A 263 -1.20 -2.88 -7.83
N CYS A 264 -1.25 -2.64 -9.14
CA CYS A 264 -1.87 -1.44 -9.67
C CYS A 264 -2.91 -1.74 -10.74
N LYS A 265 -3.96 -0.93 -10.73
CA LYS A 265 -4.96 -0.88 -11.80
C LYS A 265 -4.75 0.41 -12.56
N ILE A 266 -4.74 0.34 -13.88
CA ILE A 266 -4.60 1.52 -14.74
C ILE A 266 -5.85 1.63 -15.61
N GLU A 267 -6.47 2.79 -15.62
CA GLU A 267 -7.61 3.08 -16.49
C GLU A 267 -7.31 4.33 -17.29
N LEU A 268 -7.47 4.22 -18.61
CA LEU A 268 -7.35 5.34 -19.51
C LEU A 268 -8.73 5.63 -20.11
N LYS A 269 -9.22 6.84 -19.86
CA LYS A 269 -10.49 7.33 -20.42
C LYS A 269 -10.21 8.47 -21.36
N HIS A 270 -10.77 8.36 -22.55
CA HIS A 270 -10.71 9.37 -23.58
C HIS A 270 -12.09 10.02 -23.71
N HIS A 271 -12.18 11.33 -23.45
CA HIS A 271 -13.43 12.07 -23.51
C HIS A 271 -13.51 12.85 -24.83
N ASN A 272 -14.17 12.27 -25.84
CA ASN A 272 -14.31 12.86 -27.18
C ASN A 272 -15.58 13.70 -27.34
N GLN A 273 -15.98 14.47 -26.33
CA GLN A 273 -17.25 15.22 -26.40
C GLN A 273 -17.16 16.50 -27.27
N TYR A 274 -15.97 16.82 -27.79
CA TYR A 274 -15.68 18.06 -28.52
C TYR A 274 -14.66 17.82 -29.65
N LEU A 275 -14.58 18.75 -30.61
CA LEU A 275 -13.52 18.83 -31.63
C LEU A 275 -12.12 18.54 -31.04
N ILE A 276 -11.24 17.91 -31.83
CA ILE A 276 -9.91 17.37 -31.43
C ILE A 276 -9.09 18.30 -30.51
N SER A 277 -9.22 19.63 -30.67
CA SER A 277 -8.56 20.65 -29.83
C SER A 277 -9.02 20.69 -28.35
N ARG A 278 -10.09 19.98 -28.00
CA ARG A 278 -10.68 19.91 -26.65
C ARG A 278 -10.80 18.47 -26.13
N CYS A 279 -10.15 17.51 -26.78
CA CYS A 279 -10.14 16.15 -26.28
C CYS A 279 -9.31 16.06 -24.99
N ASP A 280 -9.94 15.59 -23.92
CA ASP A 280 -9.30 15.33 -22.64
C ASP A 280 -9.06 13.84 -22.45
N THR A 281 -7.82 13.48 -22.17
CA THR A 281 -7.45 12.16 -21.69
C THR A 281 -7.33 12.20 -20.18
N SER A 282 -7.91 11.20 -19.52
CA SER A 282 -7.71 10.98 -18.09
C SER A 282 -7.11 9.61 -17.80
N LEU A 283 -6.14 9.58 -16.91
CA LEU A 283 -5.48 8.37 -16.44
C LEU A 283 -5.76 8.24 -14.95
N ALA A 284 -6.38 7.14 -14.56
CA ALA A 284 -6.56 6.76 -13.17
C ALA A 284 -5.63 5.59 -12.85
N ILE A 285 -4.79 5.76 -11.84
CA ILE A 285 -3.95 4.68 -11.32
C ILE A 285 -4.35 4.41 -9.89
N VAL A 286 -4.71 3.17 -9.59
CA VAL A 286 -4.99 2.71 -8.22
C VAL A 286 -3.88 1.78 -7.80
N VAL A 287 -3.15 2.13 -6.74
CA VAL A 287 -2.00 1.37 -6.23
C VAL A 287 -2.37 0.76 -4.89
N TYR A 288 -2.32 -0.57 -4.81
CA TYR A 288 -2.54 -1.33 -3.60
C TYR A 288 -1.22 -1.88 -3.05
N LYS A 289 -1.04 -1.80 -1.74
CA LYS A 289 0.12 -2.39 -1.07
C LYS A 289 -0.25 -2.94 0.30
N GLN A 290 0.31 -4.09 0.65
CA GLN A 290 0.13 -4.75 1.93
C GLN A 290 1.44 -4.72 2.72
N PHE A 291 1.34 -4.45 4.02
CA PHE A 291 2.47 -4.51 4.94
C PHE A 291 2.16 -5.46 6.11
N GLU A 292 2.89 -6.58 6.14
CA GLU A 292 2.71 -7.64 7.15
C GLU A 292 3.64 -7.43 8.35
N SER A 293 4.86 -6.94 8.13
CA SER A 293 5.83 -6.74 9.22
C SER A 293 6.95 -5.73 8.90
N LYS A 294 7.68 -5.29 9.93
CA LYS A 294 8.92 -4.50 9.80
C LYS A 294 9.99 -5.19 8.94
N LYS A 295 10.05 -6.52 8.96
CA LYS A 295 11.00 -7.29 8.13
C LYS A 295 10.65 -7.17 6.65
N ASP A 296 9.37 -7.06 6.31
CA ASP A 296 8.92 -6.89 4.93
C ASP A 296 9.32 -5.51 4.40
N TRP A 297 9.19 -4.45 5.21
CA TRP A 297 9.68 -3.12 4.84
C TRP A 297 11.17 -3.10 4.49
N LYS A 298 12.01 -3.75 5.31
CA LYS A 298 13.47 -3.83 5.04
C LYS A 298 13.82 -4.72 3.84
N ARG A 299 12.98 -5.69 3.48
CA ARG A 299 13.18 -6.57 2.31
C ARG A 299 12.69 -5.94 1.01
N HIS A 300 11.70 -5.05 1.08
CA HIS A 300 11.05 -4.46 -0.11
C HIS A 300 11.51 -3.04 -0.45
N ILE A 301 12.19 -2.36 0.47
CA ILE A 301 12.94 -1.13 0.18
C ILE A 301 14.39 -1.57 0.03
N PRO A 302 14.95 -1.59 -1.19
CA PRO A 302 16.32 -1.98 -1.36
C PRO A 302 17.24 -1.06 -0.55
N LEU A 303 18.00 -1.63 0.38
CA LEU A 303 19.26 -1.01 0.75
C LEU A 303 20.18 -1.22 -0.46
N TYR A 304 20.76 -0.14 -0.96
CA TYR A 304 21.73 -0.13 -2.06
C TYR A 304 22.67 -1.36 -1.95
N GLY A 305 22.62 -2.29 -2.92
CA GLY A 305 23.66 -3.31 -3.11
C GLY A 305 23.35 -4.79 -2.79
N SER A 306 22.12 -5.19 -2.43
CA SER A 306 21.82 -6.62 -2.13
C SER A 306 20.60 -7.15 -2.90
N TYR A 307 20.81 -7.90 -3.99
CA TYR A 307 19.72 -8.32 -4.89
C TYR A 307 19.75 -9.81 -5.26
N LYS A 308 19.47 -10.67 -4.29
CA LYS A 308 18.88 -12.00 -4.54
C LYS A 308 17.46 -12.03 -3.99
N SER A 309 16.54 -11.26 -4.60
CA SER A 309 15.12 -11.35 -4.25
C SER A 309 14.48 -12.56 -4.93
N LYS A 310 13.92 -13.49 -4.13
CA LYS A 310 13.06 -14.56 -4.65
C LYS A 310 11.76 -13.93 -5.18
N ARG A 311 11.27 -14.43 -6.31
CA ARG A 311 9.95 -14.09 -6.85
C ARG A 311 8.90 -14.45 -5.80
N ILE A 312 7.96 -13.54 -5.56
CA ILE A 312 6.89 -13.77 -4.60
C ILE A 312 5.63 -14.15 -5.38
N GLU A 313 5.03 -15.29 -5.05
CA GLU A 313 3.76 -15.74 -5.63
C GLU A 313 2.59 -15.20 -4.81
N PHE A 314 1.49 -14.83 -5.47
CA PHE A 314 0.29 -14.28 -4.84
C PHE A 314 -0.99 -14.82 -5.48
N SER A 315 -2.03 -14.97 -4.66
CA SER A 315 -3.40 -15.01 -5.16
C SER A 315 -3.87 -13.57 -5.43
N LYS A 316 -4.18 -13.28 -6.71
CA LYS A 316 -4.58 -11.95 -7.20
C LYS A 316 -5.83 -11.39 -6.49
N GLU A 317 -6.71 -12.26 -5.98
CA GLU A 317 -8.01 -11.92 -5.39
C GLU A 317 -7.95 -11.29 -3.99
N LYS A 318 -6.79 -11.31 -3.31
CA LYS A 318 -6.74 -11.02 -1.86
C LYS A 318 -6.57 -9.55 -1.49
N ILE A 319 -6.00 -8.72 -2.37
CA ILE A 319 -5.62 -7.34 -2.02
C ILE A 319 -6.67 -6.31 -2.48
N SER A 320 -7.24 -6.45 -3.68
CA SER A 320 -8.30 -5.54 -4.16
C SER A 320 -9.57 -5.66 -3.31
N SER A 321 -9.92 -6.88 -2.92
CA SER A 321 -11.08 -7.20 -2.07
C SER A 321 -11.02 -6.61 -0.66
N VAL A 322 -9.92 -5.97 -0.26
CA VAL A 322 -9.87 -5.14 0.95
C VAL A 322 -10.64 -3.83 0.78
N PHE A 323 -10.81 -3.37 -0.46
CA PHE A 323 -11.36 -2.06 -0.80
C PHE A 323 -12.68 -2.12 -1.61
N GLU A 324 -13.08 -3.29 -2.09
CA GLU A 324 -14.25 -3.48 -2.98
C GLU A 324 -15.62 -3.09 -2.38
N VAL A 325 -15.75 -3.00 -1.05
CA VAL A 325 -17.05 -2.74 -0.40
C VAL A 325 -17.48 -1.25 -0.47
N ASP A 326 -16.54 -0.31 -0.67
CA ASP A 326 -16.81 1.14 -0.56
C ASP A 326 -16.61 1.94 -1.85
N ASP A 327 -16.47 1.28 -3.00
CA ASP A 327 -16.35 1.98 -4.29
C ASP A 327 -17.67 2.62 -4.77
N THR A 328 -18.73 2.59 -3.96
CA THR A 328 -20.05 3.17 -4.25
C THR A 328 -20.04 4.71 -4.31
N GLY A 329 -19.04 5.36 -3.71
CA GLY A 329 -18.89 6.83 -3.72
C GLY A 329 -18.05 7.40 -4.86
N PHE A 330 -17.44 6.55 -5.70
CA PHE A 330 -16.56 6.98 -6.78
C PHE A 330 -17.14 6.53 -8.12
N GLU A 331 -17.64 7.48 -8.93
CA GLU A 331 -17.93 7.16 -10.33
C GLU A 331 -16.62 6.81 -11.08
N PRO A 332 -16.60 5.73 -11.89
CA PRO A 332 -17.78 5.03 -12.40
C PRO A 332 -17.94 3.59 -11.88
N ARG A 333 -19.22 3.23 -11.79
CA ARG A 333 -19.81 1.96 -11.39
C ARG A 333 -19.08 0.72 -11.94
N PHE A 334 -18.82 -0.22 -11.04
CA PHE A 334 -18.61 -1.63 -11.34
C PHE A 334 -19.98 -2.29 -11.52
N THR A 335 -20.31 -2.81 -12.70
CA THR A 335 -21.59 -3.51 -12.93
C THR A 335 -21.49 -5.00 -12.63
N SER A 336 -20.37 -5.67 -12.88
CA SER A 336 -20.00 -6.95 -12.23
C SER A 336 -18.62 -7.41 -12.70
N TRP A 337 -18.03 -8.37 -11.96
CA TRP A 337 -16.86 -9.14 -12.42
C TRP A 337 -17.13 -10.00 -13.67
N GLY A 338 -18.41 -10.22 -14.01
CA GLY A 338 -18.80 -10.91 -15.24
C GLY A 338 -18.32 -10.17 -16.50
N ASP A 339 -18.41 -8.84 -16.49
CA ASP A 339 -17.98 -8.00 -17.64
C ASP A 339 -16.45 -8.07 -17.85
N PHE A 340 -15.68 -8.18 -16.75
CA PHE A 340 -14.24 -8.38 -16.81
C PHE A 340 -13.87 -9.78 -17.34
N TYR A 341 -14.56 -10.82 -16.86
CA TYR A 341 -14.33 -12.18 -17.30
C TYR A 341 -14.66 -12.36 -18.79
N LEU A 342 -15.77 -11.78 -19.26
CA LEU A 342 -16.18 -11.82 -20.66
C LEU A 342 -15.21 -11.04 -21.57
N ALA A 343 -14.72 -9.88 -21.14
CA ALA A 343 -13.71 -9.12 -21.89
C ALA A 343 -12.36 -9.85 -21.95
N TRP A 344 -11.95 -10.47 -20.85
CA TRP A 344 -10.73 -11.29 -20.80
C TRP A 344 -10.87 -12.55 -21.67
N GLN A 345 -12.02 -13.23 -21.62
CA GLN A 345 -12.32 -14.40 -22.43
C GLN A 345 -12.33 -14.05 -23.91
N LYS A 346 -12.88 -12.90 -24.29
CA LYS A 346 -12.86 -12.42 -25.68
C LYS A 346 -11.43 -12.19 -26.17
N VAL A 347 -10.61 -11.43 -25.43
CA VAL A 347 -9.20 -11.19 -25.78
C VAL A 347 -8.41 -12.50 -25.86
N PHE A 348 -8.67 -13.45 -24.97
CA PHE A 348 -8.03 -14.77 -24.97
C PHE A 348 -8.45 -15.63 -26.17
N MET A 349 -9.72 -15.57 -26.59
CA MET A 349 -10.20 -16.27 -27.78
C MET A 349 -9.64 -15.66 -29.06
N ASP A 350 -9.56 -14.33 -29.12
CA ASP A 350 -8.93 -13.61 -30.24
C ASP A 350 -7.42 -13.95 -30.35
N GLU A 351 -6.72 -14.16 -29.22
CA GLU A 351 -5.32 -14.62 -29.19
C GLU A 351 -5.15 -16.10 -29.59
N LEU A 352 -6.14 -16.95 -29.27
CA LEU A 352 -6.17 -18.37 -29.67
C LEU A 352 -6.39 -18.56 -31.17
N GLU A 353 -7.15 -17.67 -31.82
CA GLU A 353 -7.33 -17.68 -33.28
C GLU A 353 -6.04 -17.28 -34.03
N LEU A 354 -5.13 -16.59 -33.36
CA LEU A 354 -3.85 -16.12 -33.92
C LEU A 354 -2.67 -17.07 -33.66
N THR A 355 -2.84 -18.13 -32.87
CA THR A 355 -1.75 -19.06 -32.49
C THR A 355 -1.84 -20.41 -33.23
N SER A 356 -0.67 -20.98 -33.57
CA SER A 356 -0.60 -22.21 -34.38
C SER A 356 -1.17 -23.44 -33.63
N PRO A 357 -1.75 -24.45 -34.34
CA PRO A 357 -2.42 -25.59 -33.72
C PRO A 357 -1.56 -26.43 -32.75
N MET A 358 -0.24 -26.37 -32.85
CA MET A 358 0.66 -27.11 -31.98
C MET A 358 0.80 -26.50 -30.57
N GLU A 359 0.60 -25.19 -30.40
CA GLU A 359 0.67 -24.52 -29.08
C GLU A 359 -0.65 -24.60 -28.30
N VAL A 360 -1.78 -24.69 -29.01
CA VAL A 360 -3.14 -24.78 -28.44
C VAL A 360 -3.32 -26.04 -27.58
N ARG A 361 -2.70 -27.17 -27.96
CA ARG A 361 -2.76 -28.42 -27.18
C ARG A 361 -2.12 -28.31 -25.79
N GLY A 362 -1.03 -27.54 -25.66
CA GLY A 362 -0.37 -27.33 -24.37
C GLY A 362 -1.18 -26.45 -23.40
N ILE A 363 -1.97 -25.52 -23.96
CA ILE A 363 -2.84 -24.61 -23.20
C ILE A 363 -4.11 -25.36 -22.74
N PHE A 364 -4.69 -26.21 -23.60
CA PHE A 364 -5.88 -27.01 -23.28
C PHE A 364 -5.65 -28.01 -22.14
N LEU A 365 -4.48 -28.67 -22.12
CA LEU A 365 -4.13 -29.63 -21.05
C LEU A 365 -4.00 -28.97 -19.69
N ARG A 366 -3.41 -27.76 -19.61
CA ARG A 366 -3.33 -26.99 -18.35
C ARG A 366 -4.69 -26.49 -17.89
N PHE A 367 -5.59 -26.18 -18.81
CA PHE A 367 -6.94 -25.70 -18.48
C PHE A 367 -7.85 -26.83 -17.97
N HIS A 368 -7.71 -28.04 -18.53
CA HIS A 368 -8.42 -29.23 -18.05
C HIS A 368 -8.01 -29.62 -16.62
N GLU A 369 -6.71 -29.50 -16.27
CA GLU A 369 -6.24 -29.67 -14.89
C GLU A 369 -6.80 -28.61 -13.92
N MET A 370 -6.95 -27.36 -14.38
CA MET A 370 -7.55 -26.27 -13.59
C MET A 370 -9.07 -26.44 -13.39
N GLN A 371 -9.80 -27.04 -14.33
CA GLN A 371 -11.22 -27.35 -14.15
C GLN A 371 -11.45 -28.58 -13.25
N GLN A 372 -10.62 -29.63 -13.37
CA GLN A 372 -10.72 -30.79 -12.49
C GLN A 372 -10.40 -30.46 -11.02
N THR A 373 -9.52 -29.49 -10.76
CA THR A 373 -9.28 -29.01 -9.40
C THR A 373 -10.48 -28.23 -8.85
N ARG A 374 -11.22 -27.50 -9.69
CA ARG A 374 -12.42 -26.75 -9.29
C ARG A 374 -13.61 -27.65 -8.92
N GLU A 375 -13.89 -28.69 -9.72
CA GLU A 375 -14.99 -29.63 -9.42
C GLU A 375 -14.75 -30.43 -8.13
N LYS A 376 -13.48 -30.68 -7.79
CA LYS A 376 -13.08 -31.34 -6.54
C LYS A 376 -13.31 -30.48 -5.29
N PHE A 377 -13.35 -29.15 -5.43
CA PHE A 377 -13.66 -28.23 -4.33
C PHE A 377 -15.17 -27.99 -4.18
N ASP A 378 -15.94 -28.01 -5.27
CA ASP A 378 -17.40 -27.83 -5.22
C ASP A 378 -18.13 -29.05 -4.62
N PHE A 379 -17.54 -30.25 -4.71
CA PHE A 379 -18.11 -31.47 -4.09
C PHE A 379 -17.98 -31.47 -2.55
N ILE A 380 -17.02 -30.72 -1.99
CA ILE A 380 -16.79 -30.65 -0.54
C ILE A 380 -17.79 -29.69 0.15
N PHE A 381 -18.44 -28.79 -0.61
CA PHE A 381 -19.32 -27.74 -0.06
C PHE A 381 -20.82 -28.04 -0.11
N ARG A 382 -21.27 -29.17 -0.67
CA ARG A 382 -22.70 -29.52 -0.73
C ARG A 382 -23.20 -30.52 0.32
N GLY A 383 -22.32 -31.06 1.17
CA GLY A 383 -22.71 -31.96 2.25
C GLY A 383 -22.69 -31.24 3.60
N ASN A 384 -23.76 -30.51 3.95
CA ASN A 384 -24.26 -30.27 5.31
C ASN A 384 -25.11 -28.99 5.36
N THR A 385 -26.43 -29.11 5.20
CA THR A 385 -27.45 -28.22 5.79
C THR A 385 -28.86 -28.71 5.43
N PHE A 386 -29.51 -29.45 6.34
CA PHE A 386 -30.96 -29.65 6.57
C PHE A 386 -30.99 -30.64 7.77
N ASP A 387 -31.43 -30.30 8.98
CA ASP A 387 -32.77 -29.92 9.39
C ASP A 387 -32.80 -28.95 10.60
N LYS A 388 -33.76 -28.02 10.58
CA LYS A 388 -34.30 -27.35 11.76
C LYS A 388 -35.82 -27.42 11.67
N GLU A 389 -36.41 -28.36 12.40
CA GLU A 389 -37.84 -28.37 12.70
C GLU A 389 -38.16 -27.62 13.99
N LEU A 390 -39.37 -27.10 14.01
CA LEU A 390 -39.98 -26.18 14.96
C LEU A 390 -40.17 -26.76 16.37
N THR A 391 -40.17 -25.86 17.36
CA THR A 391 -41.20 -25.64 18.42
C THR A 391 -40.58 -24.66 19.43
N GLY A 392 -41.16 -23.54 19.87
CA GLY A 392 -42.55 -23.12 19.92
C GLY A 392 -43.10 -23.26 21.33
N ILE A 393 -42.63 -22.48 22.33
CA ILE A 393 -43.33 -22.35 23.64
C ILE A 393 -43.32 -20.90 24.13
N LYS A 394 -44.52 -20.52 24.59
CA LYS A 394 -45.05 -19.22 24.99
C LYS A 394 -44.47 -18.68 26.30
N THR A 395 -44.50 -17.35 26.37
CA THR A 395 -44.46 -16.52 27.57
C THR A 395 -45.55 -16.87 28.59
N ALA A 396 -45.20 -16.81 29.88
CA ALA A 396 -46.13 -16.56 30.96
C ALA A 396 -45.48 -15.60 31.98
N ARG A 397 -46.25 -14.58 32.35
CA ARG A 397 -46.01 -13.63 33.44
C ARG A 397 -46.10 -14.35 34.78
N THR A 398 -45.20 -13.99 35.70
CA THR A 398 -45.50 -13.47 37.06
C THR A 398 -44.28 -12.74 37.58
#